data_AF-A0A369JY86-F1
#
_entry.id   AF-A0A369JY86-F1
#
_cell.length_a   1.000
_cell.length_b   1.000
_cell.length_c   1.000
_cell.angle_alpha   90.00
_cell.angle_beta   90.00
_cell.angle_gamma   90.00
#
_symmetry.space_group_name_H-M   'P 1'
#
loop_
_entity.id
_entity.type
_entity.pdbx_description
1 polymer ?
#
loop_
_entity_poly.entity_id
_entity_poly.type
_entity_poly.pdbx_seq_one_letter_code
_entity_poly.pdbx_strand_id
1 'polypeptide(L)'
;MSSISLYDILGITKSASVEEVRKAYKRKALETHPDKLDLGTNEQGKLDAEAQFRKVHEAFEVLGDPQKRRAYDAQFNAKYRSSIPLSEDAKQRMKDREEWFKKHQEQHQIRMEAIKEERRRHEMAEKEMKVIAEMVKDITDSLNNAIPGWLERKQRVQQMRAERELKARGGGQMV
;
A
#
# COMPACT_ATOMS: atom_id res chain seq x y z
N MET A 1 -14.91 2.12 34.16
CA MET A 1 -16.09 1.25 34.30
C MET A 1 -15.93 0.09 33.32
N SER A 2 -15.84 -1.14 33.83
CA SER A 2 -15.79 -2.33 32.96
C SER A 2 -17.12 -2.41 32.20
N SER A 3 -17.08 -2.33 30.88
CA SER A 3 -18.26 -2.48 30.03
C SER A 3 -18.75 -3.92 30.16
N ILE A 4 -19.72 -4.15 31.03
CA ILE A 4 -20.36 -5.46 31.26
C ILE A 4 -20.82 -6.00 29.90
N SER A 5 -20.44 -7.23 29.56
CA SER A 5 -20.84 -7.85 28.30
C SER A 5 -22.34 -8.19 28.31
N LEU A 6 -22.97 -8.27 27.13
CA LEU A 6 -24.34 -8.79 27.02
C LEU A 6 -24.44 -10.23 27.54
N TYR A 7 -23.36 -11.00 27.44
CA TYR A 7 -23.25 -12.35 28.01
C TYR A 7 -23.28 -12.30 29.55
N ASP A 8 -22.59 -11.33 30.16
CA ASP A 8 -22.56 -11.13 31.60
C ASP A 8 -23.93 -10.67 32.14
N ILE A 9 -24.66 -9.84 31.37
CA ILE A 9 -26.02 -9.39 31.73
C ILE A 9 -26.99 -10.59 31.84
N LEU A 10 -26.90 -11.55 30.92
CA LEU A 10 -27.69 -12.78 30.96
C LEU A 10 -27.09 -13.84 31.90
N GLY A 11 -25.85 -13.66 32.36
CA GLY A 11 -25.12 -14.61 33.21
C GLY A 11 -24.79 -15.92 32.49
N ILE A 12 -24.41 -15.83 31.21
CA ILE A 12 -24.06 -16.96 30.36
C ILE A 12 -22.67 -16.78 29.76
N THR A 13 -22.08 -17.88 29.29
CA THR A 13 -20.79 -17.81 28.58
C THR A 13 -20.99 -17.45 27.11
N LYS A 14 -19.95 -16.93 26.46
CA LYS A 14 -19.95 -16.68 25.00
C LYS A 14 -20.16 -17.94 24.17
N SER A 15 -19.85 -19.12 24.72
CA SER A 15 -20.08 -20.42 24.08
C SER A 15 -21.54 -20.91 24.20
N ALA A 16 -22.41 -20.19 24.90
CA ALA A 16 -23.78 -20.62 25.14
C ALA A 16 -24.58 -20.76 23.83
N SER A 17 -25.41 -21.80 23.73
CA SER A 17 -26.31 -22.05 22.61
C SER A 17 -27.47 -21.05 22.61
N VAL A 18 -28.19 -20.95 21.49
CA VAL A 18 -29.38 -20.08 21.37
C VAL A 18 -30.47 -20.49 22.38
N GLU A 19 -30.58 -21.79 22.69
CA GLU A 19 -31.52 -22.30 23.68
C GLU A 19 -31.15 -21.84 25.10
N GLU A 20 -29.85 -21.85 25.43
CA GLU A 20 -29.35 -21.36 26.71
C GLU A 20 -29.56 -19.85 26.88
N VAL A 21 -29.37 -19.07 25.80
CA VAL A 21 -29.69 -17.63 25.77
C VAL A 21 -31.17 -17.40 26.08
N ARG A 22 -32.08 -18.15 25.43
CA ARG A 22 -33.53 -18.05 25.67
C ARG A 22 -33.90 -18.47 27.09
N LYS A 23 -33.29 -19.51 27.63
CA LYS A 23 -33.52 -20.00 29.00
C LYS A 23 -33.06 -18.96 30.03
N ALA A 24 -31.88 -18.38 29.81
CA ALA A 24 -31.32 -17.34 30.67
C ALA A 24 -32.18 -16.07 30.67
N TYR A 25 -32.64 -15.63 29.49
CA TYR A 25 -33.59 -14.52 29.38
C TYR A 25 -34.86 -14.74 30.18
N LYS A 26 -35.51 -15.91 30.04
CA LYS A 26 -36.74 -16.23 30.79
C LYS A 26 -36.51 -16.18 32.31
N ARG A 27 -35.41 -16.76 32.79
CA ARG A 27 -35.06 -16.74 34.21
C ARG A 27 -34.82 -15.30 34.70
N LYS A 28 -34.01 -14.53 33.97
CA LYS A 28 -33.67 -13.14 34.33
C LYS A 28 -34.87 -12.21 34.27
N ALA A 29 -35.72 -12.35 33.25
CA ALA A 29 -36.96 -11.58 33.11
C ALA A 29 -37.89 -11.80 34.31
N LEU A 30 -37.98 -13.03 34.83
CA LEU A 30 -38.77 -13.33 36.03
C LEU A 30 -38.14 -12.81 37.32
N GLU A 31 -36.81 -12.71 37.39
CA GLU A 31 -36.08 -12.13 38.53
C GLU A 31 -36.22 -10.60 38.57
N THR A 32 -36.21 -9.95 37.40
CA THR A 32 -36.24 -8.50 37.28
C THR A 32 -37.64 -7.92 37.02
N HIS A 33 -38.69 -8.74 37.10
CA HIS A 33 -40.05 -8.27 36.86
C HIS A 33 -40.55 -7.43 38.06
N PRO A 34 -41.09 -6.21 37.84
CA PRO A 34 -41.50 -5.33 38.94
C PRO A 34 -42.64 -5.89 39.79
N ASP A 35 -43.41 -6.86 39.27
CA ASP A 35 -44.49 -7.58 39.98
C ASP A 35 -43.98 -8.55 41.06
N LYS A 36 -42.70 -8.96 41.01
CA LYS A 36 -42.07 -9.78 42.05
C LYS A 36 -41.53 -8.97 43.22
N LEU A 37 -41.57 -7.65 43.14
CA LEU A 37 -41.12 -6.77 44.23
C LEU A 37 -42.24 -6.67 45.26
N ASP A 38 -41.92 -6.97 46.53
CA ASP A 38 -42.88 -6.97 47.64
C ASP A 38 -43.65 -5.64 47.74
N LEU A 39 -44.88 -5.69 48.27
CA LEU A 39 -45.79 -4.56 48.46
C LEU A 39 -45.23 -3.41 49.32
N GLY A 40 -44.06 -3.58 49.95
CA GLY A 40 -43.32 -2.56 50.70
C GLY A 40 -42.09 -1.97 49.99
N THR A 41 -41.88 -2.29 48.71
CA THR A 41 -40.69 -1.83 47.97
C THR A 41 -40.84 -0.36 47.53
N ASN A 42 -39.91 0.49 47.97
CA ASN A 42 -39.85 1.91 47.60
C ASN A 42 -39.80 2.11 46.07
N GLU A 43 -40.25 3.26 45.59
CA GLU A 43 -40.27 3.65 44.17
C GLU A 43 -38.92 3.43 43.47
N GLN A 44 -37.81 3.64 44.17
CA GLN A 44 -36.46 3.37 43.69
C GLN A 44 -36.21 1.90 43.31
N GLY A 45 -36.72 0.95 44.09
CA GLY A 45 -36.55 -0.48 43.80
C GLY A 45 -37.31 -0.93 42.55
N LYS A 46 -38.45 -0.28 42.26
CA LYS A 46 -39.20 -0.49 41.01
C LYS A 46 -38.43 0.03 39.81
N LEU A 47 -37.85 1.23 39.92
CA LEU A 47 -37.03 1.84 38.86
C LEU A 47 -35.77 0.99 38.56
N ASP A 48 -35.14 0.45 39.60
CA ASP A 48 -33.95 -0.39 39.45
C ASP A 48 -34.27 -1.72 38.77
N ALA A 49 -35.38 -2.38 39.16
CA ALA A 49 -35.83 -3.60 38.50
C ALA A 49 -36.20 -3.37 37.03
N GLU A 50 -36.89 -2.27 36.72
CA GLU A 50 -37.21 -1.89 35.35
C GLU A 50 -35.95 -1.64 34.52
N ALA A 51 -34.95 -0.94 35.09
CA ALA A 51 -33.68 -0.71 34.43
C ALA A 51 -32.90 -2.01 34.18
N GLN A 52 -32.93 -2.96 35.11
CA GLN A 52 -32.33 -4.28 34.92
C GLN A 52 -33.09 -5.10 33.87
N PHE A 53 -34.42 -5.06 33.88
CA PHE A 53 -35.24 -5.74 32.88
C PHE A 53 -34.94 -5.22 31.47
N ARG A 54 -34.81 -3.90 31.29
CA ARG A 54 -34.42 -3.29 30.02
C ARG A 54 -33.06 -3.81 29.53
N LYS A 55 -32.06 -3.90 30.41
CA LYS A 55 -30.72 -4.44 30.07
C LYS A 55 -30.79 -5.92 29.66
N VAL A 56 -31.56 -6.72 30.39
CA VAL A 56 -31.78 -8.14 30.09
C VAL A 56 -32.48 -8.32 28.73
N HIS A 57 -33.46 -7.46 28.44
CA HIS A 57 -34.17 -7.46 27.16
C HIS A 57 -33.25 -7.09 26.00
N GLU A 58 -32.49 -6.00 26.12
CA GLU A 58 -31.51 -5.57 25.12
C GLU A 58 -30.46 -6.66 24.85
N ALA A 59 -29.95 -7.31 25.90
CA ALA A 59 -29.02 -8.43 25.75
C ALA A 59 -29.64 -9.59 24.98
N PHE A 60 -30.93 -9.91 25.22
CA PHE A 60 -31.64 -10.95 24.49
C PHE A 60 -31.93 -10.54 23.03
N GLU A 61 -32.27 -9.29 22.74
CA GLU A 61 -32.51 -8.81 21.38
C GLU A 61 -31.28 -8.96 20.48
N VAL A 62 -30.08 -8.81 21.04
CA VAL A 62 -28.82 -8.96 20.32
C VAL A 62 -28.33 -10.41 20.31
N LEU A 63 -28.38 -11.13 21.45
CA LEU A 63 -27.82 -12.49 21.55
C LEU A 63 -28.79 -13.58 21.06
N GLY A 64 -30.09 -13.31 21.04
CA GLY A 64 -31.13 -14.24 20.61
C GLY A 64 -31.23 -14.40 19.08
N ASP A 65 -30.78 -13.40 18.33
CA ASP A 65 -30.69 -13.44 16.86
C ASP A 65 -29.26 -13.82 16.44
N PRO A 66 -29.06 -14.93 15.70
CA PRO A 66 -27.75 -15.35 15.23
C PRO A 66 -27.00 -14.29 14.40
N GLN A 67 -27.69 -13.46 13.61
CA GLN A 67 -27.06 -12.41 12.81
C GLN A 67 -26.56 -11.27 13.69
N LYS A 68 -27.41 -10.78 14.61
CA LYS A 68 -27.03 -9.71 15.55
C LYS A 68 -25.93 -10.17 16.51
N ARG A 69 -25.98 -11.41 16.99
CA ARG A 69 -24.94 -12.00 17.83
C ARG A 69 -23.60 -12.06 17.12
N ARG A 70 -23.57 -12.47 15.84
CA ARG A 70 -22.34 -12.46 15.03
C ARG A 70 -21.76 -11.05 14.88
N ALA A 71 -22.61 -10.05 14.61
CA ALA A 71 -22.17 -8.67 14.50
C ALA A 71 -21.60 -8.14 15.83
N TYR A 72 -22.27 -8.41 16.95
CA TYR A 72 -21.79 -8.08 18.29
C TYR A 72 -20.44 -8.75 18.59
N ASP A 73 -20.31 -10.05 18.32
CA ASP A 73 -19.07 -10.79 18.55
C ASP A 73 -17.92 -10.28 17.67
N ALA A 74 -18.20 -9.90 16.43
CA ALA A 74 -17.20 -9.33 15.52
C ALA A 74 -16.69 -7.98 16.03
N GLN A 75 -17.59 -7.08 16.44
CA GLN A 75 -17.22 -5.79 17.01
C GLN A 75 -16.46 -5.94 18.33
N PHE A 76 -16.94 -6.82 19.20
CA PHE A 76 -16.29 -7.11 20.49
C PHE A 76 -14.89 -7.68 20.28
N ASN A 77 -14.72 -8.64 19.36
CA ASN A 77 -13.42 -9.21 19.00
C ASN A 77 -12.49 -8.17 18.36
N ALA A 78 -13.02 -7.29 17.50
CA ALA A 78 -12.22 -6.23 16.87
C ALA A 78 -11.71 -5.22 17.89
N LYS A 79 -12.57 -4.80 18.84
CA LYS A 79 -12.21 -3.92 19.95
C LYS A 79 -11.20 -4.57 20.91
N TYR A 80 -11.37 -5.86 21.17
CA TYR A 80 -10.41 -6.61 21.99
C TYR A 80 -9.07 -6.73 21.27
N ARG A 81 -9.07 -7.10 19.99
CA ARG A 81 -7.85 -7.23 19.17
C ARG A 81 -7.11 -5.90 19.02
N SER A 82 -7.81 -4.77 18.93
CA SER A 82 -7.18 -3.45 18.88
C SER A 82 -6.62 -3.00 20.24
N SER A 83 -7.16 -3.53 21.35
CA SER A 83 -6.64 -3.28 22.70
C SER A 83 -5.42 -4.14 23.06
N ILE A 84 -5.18 -5.24 22.35
CA ILE A 84 -3.97 -6.05 22.53
C ILE A 84 -2.79 -5.25 21.96
N PRO A 85 -1.78 -4.89 22.79
CA PRO A 85 -0.59 -4.23 22.30
C PRO A 85 0.07 -5.07 21.21
N LEU A 86 0.57 -4.42 20.14
CA LEU A 86 1.40 -5.12 19.16
C LEU A 86 2.57 -5.78 19.89
N SER A 87 2.85 -7.04 19.55
CA SER A 87 4.08 -7.73 19.95
C SER A 87 5.30 -6.91 19.50
N GLU A 88 6.39 -6.97 20.26
CA GLU A 88 7.65 -6.31 19.91
C GLU A 88 8.16 -6.74 18.52
N ASP A 89 7.99 -8.01 18.15
CA ASP A 89 8.33 -8.52 16.81
C ASP A 89 7.49 -7.84 15.71
N ALA A 90 6.20 -7.59 15.97
CA ALA A 90 5.32 -6.90 15.04
C ALA A 90 5.72 -5.42 14.89
N LYS A 91 6.11 -4.76 15.98
CA LYS A 91 6.64 -3.38 15.95
C LYS A 91 7.92 -3.31 15.14
N GLN A 92 8.82 -4.27 15.32
CA GLN A 92 10.09 -4.30 14.61
C GLN A 92 9.90 -4.48 13.10
N ARG A 93 9.07 -5.44 12.68
CA ARG A 93 8.75 -5.64 11.25
C ARG A 93 8.13 -4.41 10.60
N MET A 94 7.33 -3.62 11.34
CA MET A 94 6.77 -2.38 10.83
C MET A 94 7.85 -1.32 10.59
N LYS A 95 8.82 -1.19 11.51
CA LYS A 95 9.97 -0.30 11.33
C LYS A 95 10.84 -0.74 10.16
N ASP A 96 11.20 -2.02 10.10
CA ASP A 96 12.00 -2.58 9.01
C ASP A 96 11.33 -2.36 7.65
N ARG A 97 10.00 -2.51 7.60
CA ARG A 97 9.21 -2.25 6.40
C ARG A 97 9.24 -0.78 6.01
N GLU A 98 9.11 0.14 6.95
CA GLU A 98 9.17 1.58 6.69
C GLU A 98 10.56 2.01 6.20
N GLU A 99 11.61 1.50 6.83
CA GLU A 99 12.99 1.72 6.40
C GLU A 99 13.25 1.17 5.00
N TRP A 100 12.77 -0.05 4.72
CA TRP A 100 12.84 -0.65 3.39
C TRP A 100 12.14 0.23 2.36
N PHE A 101 10.92 0.72 2.66
CA PHE A 101 10.19 1.61 1.75
C PHE A 101 10.93 2.92 1.49
N LYS A 102 11.44 3.58 2.54
CA LYS A 102 12.20 4.84 2.40
C LYS A 102 13.43 4.64 1.53
N LYS A 103 14.22 3.60 1.82
CA LYS A 103 15.41 3.26 1.04
C LYS A 103 15.06 2.96 -0.42
N HIS A 104 13.96 2.24 -0.66
CA HIS A 104 13.54 1.91 -2.03
C HIS A 104 13.07 3.14 -2.82
N GLN A 105 12.35 4.05 -2.16
CA GLN A 105 11.93 5.32 -2.76
C GLN A 105 13.13 6.19 -3.12
N GLU A 106 14.10 6.30 -2.21
CA GLU A 106 15.33 7.05 -2.44
C GLU A 106 16.14 6.45 -3.59
N GLN A 107 16.33 5.12 -3.60
CA GLN A 107 17.01 4.45 -4.71
C GLN A 107 16.29 4.65 -6.05
N HIS A 108 14.95 4.62 -6.05
CA HIS A 108 14.18 4.92 -7.23
C HIS A 108 14.39 6.36 -7.69
N GLN A 109 14.38 7.33 -6.78
CA GLN A 109 14.63 8.74 -7.10
C GLN A 109 16.02 8.94 -7.70
N ILE A 110 17.07 8.41 -7.07
CA ILE A 110 18.44 8.48 -7.55
C ILE A 110 18.55 7.87 -8.95
N ARG A 111 17.96 6.69 -9.16
CA ARG A 111 17.95 6.02 -10.46
C ARG A 111 17.26 6.87 -11.53
N MET A 112 16.09 7.44 -11.22
CA MET A 112 15.34 8.27 -12.15
C MET A 112 16.06 9.58 -12.47
N GLU A 113 16.72 10.17 -11.48
CA GLU A 113 17.53 11.37 -11.65
C GLU A 113 18.76 11.10 -12.52
N ALA A 114 19.45 9.97 -12.31
CA ALA A 114 20.56 9.54 -13.15
C ALA A 114 20.14 9.37 -14.62
N ILE A 115 18.97 8.77 -14.88
CA ILE A 115 18.41 8.62 -16.23
C ILE A 115 18.11 9.99 -16.86
N LYS A 116 17.57 10.94 -16.08
CA LYS A 116 17.29 12.30 -16.57
C LYS A 116 18.58 13.04 -16.91
N GLU A 117 19.60 12.91 -16.06
CA GLU A 117 20.89 13.56 -16.25
C GLU A 117 21.61 13.01 -17.49
N GLU A 118 21.60 11.69 -17.67
CA GLU A 118 22.15 11.05 -18.87
C GLU A 118 21.46 11.54 -20.15
N ARG A 119 20.12 11.65 -20.13
CA ARG A 119 19.36 12.24 -21.24
C ARG A 119 19.77 13.69 -21.51
N ARG A 120 19.92 14.52 -20.48
CA ARG A 120 20.37 15.91 -20.63
C ARG A 120 21.76 15.99 -21.25
N ARG A 121 22.69 15.12 -20.82
CA ARG A 121 24.05 15.07 -21.39
C ARG A 121 24.02 14.68 -22.85
N HIS A 122 23.22 13.67 -23.20
CA HIS A 122 23.04 13.28 -24.59
C HIS A 122 22.46 14.43 -25.43
N GLU A 123 21.46 15.14 -24.92
CA GLU A 123 20.87 16.30 -25.59
C GLU A 123 21.87 17.45 -25.79
N MET A 124 22.70 17.73 -24.78
CA MET A 124 23.76 18.75 -24.87
C MET A 124 24.82 18.35 -25.89
N ALA A 125 25.29 17.09 -25.85
CA ALA A 125 26.26 16.57 -26.82
C ALA A 125 25.69 16.59 -28.25
N GLU A 126 24.40 16.30 -28.43
CA GLU A 126 23.72 16.39 -29.73
C GLU A 126 23.70 17.83 -30.25
N LYS A 127 23.44 18.82 -29.37
CA LYS A 127 23.50 20.24 -29.72
C LYS A 127 24.91 20.68 -30.09
N GLU A 128 25.92 20.28 -29.32
CA GLU A 128 27.33 20.57 -29.62
C GLU A 128 27.75 19.95 -30.97
N MET A 129 27.37 18.69 -31.21
CA MET A 129 27.60 18.00 -32.47
C MET A 129 26.92 18.72 -33.64
N LYS A 130 25.72 19.25 -33.44
CA LYS A 130 25.00 20.02 -34.45
C LYS A 130 25.72 21.33 -34.81
N VAL A 131 26.22 22.06 -33.81
CA VAL A 131 27.00 23.28 -34.04
C VAL A 131 28.30 22.98 -34.79
N ILE A 132 29.01 21.93 -34.39
CA ILE A 132 30.23 21.49 -35.09
C ILE A 132 29.91 21.10 -36.54
N ALA A 133 28.84 20.35 -36.76
CA ALA A 133 28.42 19.94 -38.11
C ALA A 133 28.08 21.15 -39.00
N GLU A 134 27.41 22.16 -38.45
CA GLU A 134 27.10 23.41 -39.15
C GLU A 134 28.38 24.19 -39.50
N MET A 135 29.31 24.33 -38.56
CA MET A 135 30.61 24.97 -38.80
C MET A 135 31.44 24.23 -39.86
N VAL A 136 31.49 22.89 -39.81
CA VAL A 136 32.19 22.08 -40.83
C VAL A 136 31.55 22.24 -42.20
N LYS A 137 30.22 22.32 -42.27
CA LYS A 137 29.50 22.58 -43.51
C LYS A 137 29.89 23.93 -44.09
N ASP A 138 29.87 25.00 -43.29
CA ASP A 138 30.24 26.34 -43.73
C ASP A 138 31.68 26.41 -44.27
N ILE A 139 32.62 25.76 -43.57
CA ILE A 139 34.02 25.66 -44.02
C ILE A 139 34.09 24.88 -45.34
N THR A 140 33.37 23.77 -45.45
CA THR A 140 33.38 22.92 -46.66
C THR A 140 32.82 23.68 -47.85
N ASP A 141 31.71 24.39 -47.67
CA ASP A 141 31.06 25.19 -48.71
C ASP A 141 31.97 26.34 -49.15
N SER A 142 32.61 27.03 -48.20
CA SER A 142 33.61 28.08 -48.47
C SER A 142 34.80 27.55 -49.29
N LEU A 143 35.37 26.41 -48.90
CA LEU A 143 36.49 25.79 -49.61
C LEU A 143 36.10 25.30 -51.01
N ASN A 144 34.90 24.75 -51.18
CA ASN A 144 34.43 24.30 -52.48
C ASN A 144 34.17 25.48 -53.44
N ASN A 145 33.69 26.60 -52.91
CA ASN A 145 33.55 27.83 -53.67
C ASN A 145 34.91 28.44 -54.07
N ALA A 146 35.89 28.42 -53.16
CA ALA A 146 37.23 28.92 -53.43
C ALA A 146 38.05 28.01 -54.37
N ILE A 147 37.84 26.70 -54.30
CA ILE A 147 38.54 25.69 -55.10
C ILE A 147 37.53 24.66 -55.63
N PRO A 148 36.90 24.92 -56.78
CA PRO A 148 35.92 24.01 -57.38
C PRO A 148 36.51 22.61 -57.65
N GLY A 149 35.71 21.59 -57.38
CA GLY A 149 36.09 20.19 -57.62
C GLY A 149 37.03 19.58 -56.57
N TRP A 150 37.42 20.31 -55.52
CA TRP A 150 38.36 19.82 -54.50
C TRP A 150 37.75 18.69 -53.65
N LEU A 151 36.46 18.78 -53.34
CA LEU A 151 35.77 17.78 -52.52
C LEU A 151 35.72 16.43 -53.22
N GLU A 152 35.41 16.43 -54.52
CA GLU A 152 35.39 15.24 -55.39
C GLU A 152 36.79 14.63 -55.50
N ARG A 153 37.84 15.46 -55.62
CA ARG A 153 39.23 14.98 -55.60
C ARG A 153 39.58 14.31 -54.28
N LYS A 154 39.16 14.89 -53.14
CA LYS A 154 39.37 14.32 -51.80
C LYS A 154 38.62 12.99 -51.63
N GLN A 155 37.34 12.92 -52.01
CA GLN A 155 36.53 11.71 -51.95
C GLN A 155 37.12 10.58 -52.81
N ARG A 156 37.59 10.90 -54.02
CA ARG A 156 38.28 9.94 -54.90
C ARG A 156 39.53 9.36 -54.26
N VAL A 157 40.34 10.18 -53.58
CA VAL A 157 41.53 9.70 -52.86
C VAL A 157 41.16 8.80 -51.67
N GLN A 158 40.09 9.13 -50.94
CA GLN A 158 39.60 8.29 -49.83
C GLN A 158 39.07 6.94 -50.32
N GLN A 159 38.29 6.91 -51.41
CA GLN A 159 37.83 5.68 -52.05
C GLN A 159 39.00 4.81 -52.49
N MET A 160 39.99 5.38 -53.17
CA MET A 160 41.20 4.64 -53.58
C MET A 160 41.98 4.07 -52.38
N ARG A 161 42.03 4.77 -51.24
CA ARG A 161 42.67 4.26 -50.02
C ARG A 161 41.87 3.12 -49.40
N ALA A 162 40.54 3.26 -49.29
CA ALA A 162 39.67 2.22 -48.77
C ALA A 162 39.70 0.94 -49.62
N GLU A 163 39.71 1.08 -50.95
CA GLU A 163 39.86 -0.04 -51.88
C GLU A 163 41.19 -0.76 -51.71
N ARG A 164 42.29 -0.02 -51.49
CA ARG A 164 43.61 -0.60 -51.20
C ARG A 164 43.63 -1.37 -49.89
N GLU A 165 43.00 -0.84 -48.84
CA GLU A 165 42.90 -1.51 -47.53
C GLU A 165 42.03 -2.78 -47.59
N LEU A 166 40.90 -2.75 -48.31
CA LEU A 166 40.07 -3.92 -48.54
C LEU A 166 40.80 -4.99 -49.35
N LYS A 167 41.56 -4.59 -50.38
CA LYS A 167 42.39 -5.51 -51.18
C LYS A 167 43.54 -6.11 -50.36
N ALA A 168 44.12 -5.34 -49.44
CA ALA A 168 45.13 -5.82 -48.50
C ALA A 168 44.56 -6.79 -47.46
N ARG A 169 43.31 -6.58 -46.99
CA ARG A 169 42.63 -7.50 -46.06
C ARG A 169 42.09 -8.76 -46.75
N GLY A 170 41.61 -8.65 -47.98
CA GLY A 170 41.12 -9.79 -48.77
C GLY A 170 42.22 -10.65 -49.41
N GLY A 171 43.44 -10.11 -49.56
CA GLY A 171 44.60 -10.84 -50.07
C GLY A 171 45.29 -11.76 -49.05
N GLY A 172 44.83 -11.78 -47.79
CA GLY A 172 45.40 -12.60 -46.71
C GLY A 172 44.77 -14.00 -46.56
N GLN A 173 43.92 -14.43 -47.49
CA GLN A 173 43.24 -15.72 -47.43
C GLN A 173 43.23 -16.42 -48.80
N MET A 174 44.39 -16.59 -49.40
CA MET A 174 44.71 -17.76 -50.24
C MET A 174 46.23 -17.86 -50.38
N VAL A 175 46.71 -19.09 -50.21
CA VAL A 175 48.10 -19.59 -50.16
C VAL A 175 48.73 -19.57 -48.78
#